data_AF-A0A7X7XK31-F1
#
_entry.id   AF-A0A7X7XK31-F1
#
_cell.length_a   1.000
_cell.length_b   1.000
_cell.length_c   1.000
_cell.angle_alpha   90.00
_cell.angle_beta   90.00
_cell.angle_gamma   90.00
#
_symmetry.space_group_name_H-M   'P 1'
#
loop_
_entity.id
_entity.type
_entity.pdbx_description
1 polymer ?
#
loop_
_entity_poly.entity_id
_entity_poly.type
_entity_poly.pdbx_seq_one_letter_code
_entity_poly.pdbx_strand_id
1 'polypeptide(L)'
;MPPTSSLSRGGPDPRRPAGMLLAAGLTGLFAAGMVVMGVLSVASHPNPITFGIGAVLWLWAAVLAWAARGMALGRRWSRGPVVAAGLLHLASFANFVPSQPLAALPAALAAVTVAGALWPSTTAALRFGRAAED
;
A
#
# COMPACT_ATOMS: atom_id res chain seq x y z
N MET A 1 -44.38 10.74 30.61
CA MET A 1 -43.47 11.73 29.96
C MET A 1 -42.54 12.19 31.06
N PRO A 2 -41.21 11.92 31.08
CA PRO A 2 -40.19 12.00 30.00
C PRO A 2 -39.24 10.76 30.01
N PRO A 3 -38.01 10.75 29.44
CA PRO A 3 -37.45 11.51 28.32
C PRO A 3 -37.13 10.65 27.08
N THR A 4 -37.22 11.29 25.92
CA THR A 4 -36.71 10.88 24.61
C THR A 4 -35.19 10.71 24.64
N SER A 5 -34.73 9.48 24.82
CA SER A 5 -33.35 9.09 24.50
C SER A 5 -33.27 8.79 23.00
N SER A 6 -33.31 9.85 22.20
CA SER A 6 -32.69 9.85 20.87
C SER A 6 -31.17 9.77 21.10
N LEU A 7 -30.71 8.59 21.53
CA LEU A 7 -29.35 8.16 21.27
C LEU A 7 -29.25 8.13 19.76
N SER A 8 -28.79 9.26 19.23
CA SER A 8 -27.96 9.30 18.04
C SER A 8 -26.96 8.18 18.22
N ARG A 9 -27.28 7.01 17.67
CA ARG A 9 -26.32 5.94 17.50
C ARG A 9 -25.28 6.57 16.58
N GLY A 10 -24.22 7.10 17.19
CA GLY A 10 -22.92 7.16 16.56
C GLY A 10 -22.51 5.72 16.27
N GLY A 11 -23.19 5.11 15.29
CA GLY A 11 -22.69 3.92 14.65
C GLY A 11 -21.36 4.31 14.02
N PRO A 12 -20.32 3.46 14.11
CA PRO A 12 -19.05 3.74 13.46
C PRO A 12 -19.33 4.11 12.01
N ASP A 13 -18.92 5.32 11.63
CA ASP A 13 -19.02 5.81 10.26
C ASP A 13 -18.40 4.74 9.35
N PRO A 14 -19.14 4.11 8.41
CA PRO A 14 -18.66 2.97 7.61
C PRO A 14 -17.58 3.35 6.59
N ARG A 15 -17.08 4.59 6.66
CA ARG A 15 -15.97 5.10 5.87
C ARG A 15 -14.71 4.36 6.28
N ARG A 16 -14.25 3.45 5.42
CA ARG A 16 -12.94 2.78 5.54
C ARG A 16 -11.89 3.80 6.00
N PRO A 17 -11.07 3.51 7.03
CA PRO A 17 -10.15 4.49 7.60
C PRO A 17 -9.28 5.12 6.51
N ALA A 18 -9.15 6.45 6.51
CA ALA A 18 -8.39 7.17 5.49
C ALA A 18 -6.94 6.64 5.35
N GLY A 19 -6.29 6.26 6.46
CA GLY A 19 -4.94 5.68 6.45
C GLY A 19 -4.84 4.33 5.72
N MET A 20 -5.92 3.54 5.74
CA MET A 20 -6.00 2.26 5.04
C MET A 20 -6.16 2.45 3.53
N LEU A 21 -7.02 3.39 3.11
CA LEU A 21 -7.18 3.77 1.71
C LEU A 21 -5.90 4.43 1.16
N LEU A 22 -5.24 5.25 1.97
CA LEU A 22 -3.96 5.87 1.64
C LEU A 22 -2.88 4.82 1.42
N ALA A 23 -2.71 3.88 2.36
CA ALA A 23 -1.72 2.82 2.23
C ALA A 23 -2.00 1.90 1.04
N ALA A 24 -3.27 1.54 0.80
CA ALA A 24 -3.66 0.77 -0.37
C ALA A 24 -3.39 1.53 -1.68
N GLY A 25 -3.74 2.81 -1.73
CA GLY A 25 -3.54 3.68 -2.88
C GLY A 25 -2.06 3.88 -3.20
N LEU A 26 -1.22 4.17 -2.20
CA LEU A 26 0.22 4.31 -2.38
C LEU A 26 0.90 3.00 -2.78
N THR A 27 0.48 1.87 -2.20
CA THR A 27 0.97 0.55 -2.64
C THR A 27 0.59 0.28 -4.10
N GLY A 28 -0.63 0.64 -4.51
CA GLY A 28 -1.07 0.58 -5.90
C GLY A 28 -0.28 1.51 -6.82
N LEU A 29 0.09 2.70 -6.34
CA LEU A 29 0.93 3.65 -7.06
C LEU A 29 2.34 3.08 -7.31
N PHE A 30 2.95 2.44 -6.31
CA PHE A 30 4.22 1.74 -6.48
C PHE A 30 4.10 0.59 -7.48
N ALA A 31 2.99 -0.17 -7.46
CA ALA A 31 2.75 -1.21 -8.44
C ALA A 31 2.72 -0.64 -9.88
N ALA A 32 1.98 0.46 -10.10
CA ALA A 32 1.93 1.13 -11.39
C ALA A 32 3.31 1.63 -11.84
N GLY A 33 4.09 2.21 -10.92
CA GLY A 33 5.47 2.63 -11.19
C GLY A 33 6.37 1.47 -11.64
N MET A 34 6.23 0.30 -11.02
CA MET A 34 6.97 -0.91 -11.42
C MET A 34 6.56 -1.41 -12.81
N VAL A 35 5.28 -1.31 -13.18
CA VAL A 35 4.82 -1.64 -14.55
C VAL A 35 5.50 -0.72 -15.57
N VAL A 36 5.47 0.59 -15.33
CA VAL A 36 6.11 1.59 -16.21
C VAL A 36 7.60 1.32 -16.33
N MET A 37 8.30 1.09 -15.21
CA MET A 37 9.73 0.77 -15.23
C MET A 37 10.04 -0.52 -15.98
N GLY A 38 9.19 -1.55 -15.87
CA GLY A 38 9.36 -2.79 -16.63
C GLY A 38 9.20 -2.58 -18.13
N VAL A 39 8.21 -1.78 -18.55
CA VAL A 39 8.04 -1.39 -19.96
C VAL A 39 9.24 -0.59 -20.46
N LEU A 40 9.69 0.42 -19.71
CA LEU A 40 10.86 1.22 -20.07
C LEU A 40 12.14 0.38 -20.15
N SER A 41 12.31 -0.59 -19.25
CA SER A 41 13.45 -1.51 -19.29
C SER A 41 13.51 -2.26 -20.61
N VAL A 42 12.41 -2.91 -21.00
CA VAL A 42 12.32 -3.67 -22.25
C VAL A 42 12.43 -2.77 -23.48
N ALA A 43 11.79 -1.59 -23.44
CA ALA A 43 11.78 -0.64 -24.55
C ALA A 43 13.14 0.03 -24.79
N SER A 44 13.95 0.22 -23.75
CA SER A 44 15.23 0.93 -23.86
C SER A 44 16.23 0.22 -24.77
N HIS A 45 16.46 -1.08 -24.55
CA HIS A 45 17.38 -1.91 -25.32
C HIS A 45 16.90 -3.37 -25.28
N PRO A 46 16.10 -3.84 -26.26
CA PRO A 46 15.50 -5.16 -26.21
C PRO A 46 16.58 -6.27 -26.25
N ASN A 47 16.82 -6.93 -25.13
CA ASN A 47 17.75 -8.05 -25.00
C ASN A 47 17.31 -8.96 -23.83
N PRO A 48 17.83 -10.19 -23.71
CA PRO A 48 17.39 -11.12 -22.67
C PRO A 48 17.49 -10.57 -21.24
N ILE A 49 18.47 -9.70 -20.96
CA ILE A 49 18.65 -9.09 -19.64
C ILE A 49 17.55 -8.07 -19.36
N THR A 50 17.23 -7.17 -20.31
CA THR A 50 16.16 -6.17 -20.14
C THR A 50 14.78 -6.83 -20.09
N PHE A 51 14.56 -7.92 -20.81
CA PHE A 51 13.37 -8.77 -20.64
C PHE A 51 13.30 -9.39 -19.24
N GLY A 52 14.42 -9.92 -18.72
CA GLY A 52 14.48 -10.46 -17.37
C GLY A 52 14.16 -9.41 -16.29
N ILE A 53 14.75 -8.22 -16.39
CA ILE A 53 14.47 -7.10 -15.49
C ILE A 53 12.99 -6.70 -15.59
N GLY A 54 12.47 -6.54 -16.81
CA GLY A 54 11.05 -6.22 -17.03
C GLY A 54 10.11 -7.25 -16.41
N ALA A 55 10.39 -8.55 -16.59
CA ALA A 55 9.59 -9.63 -16.04
C ALA A 55 9.57 -9.62 -14.50
N VAL A 56 10.73 -9.40 -13.85
CA VAL A 56 10.81 -9.29 -12.38
C VAL A 56 10.03 -8.08 -11.88
N LEU A 57 10.13 -6.93 -12.56
CA LEU A 57 9.38 -5.73 -12.21
C LEU A 57 7.86 -5.93 -12.32
N TRP A 58 7.40 -6.60 -13.38
CA TRP A 58 5.98 -6.92 -13.57
C TRP A 58 5.48 -7.94 -12.55
N LEU A 59 6.28 -8.96 -12.22
CA LEU A 59 5.94 -9.90 -11.16
C LEU A 59 5.81 -9.19 -9.81
N TRP A 60 6.77 -8.31 -9.48
CA TRP A 60 6.72 -7.52 -8.25
C TRP A 60 5.51 -6.57 -8.24
N ALA A 61 5.20 -5.94 -9.38
CA ALA A 61 4.00 -5.13 -9.53
C ALA A 61 2.72 -5.92 -9.25
N ALA A 62 2.63 -7.17 -9.72
CA ALA A 62 1.49 -8.04 -9.46
C ALA A 62 1.35 -8.36 -7.95
N VAL A 63 2.46 -8.63 -7.26
CA VAL A 63 2.47 -8.85 -5.79
C VAL A 63 1.99 -7.59 -5.05
N LEU A 64 2.48 -6.42 -5.44
CA LEU A 64 2.06 -5.14 -4.86
C LEU A 64 0.58 -4.85 -5.12
N ALA A 65 0.10 -5.07 -6.34
CA ALA A 65 -1.31 -4.88 -6.70
C ALA A 65 -2.23 -5.84 -5.91
N TRP A 66 -1.79 -7.09 -5.71
CA TRP A 66 -2.50 -8.07 -4.89
C TRP A 66 -2.54 -7.65 -3.42
N ALA A 67 -1.43 -7.17 -2.86
CA ALA A 67 -1.37 -6.64 -1.50
C ALA A 67 -2.23 -5.38 -1.32
N ALA A 68 -2.16 -4.44 -2.27
CA ALA A 68 -2.97 -3.23 -2.32
C ALA A 68 -4.47 -3.56 -2.40
N ARG A 69 -4.86 -4.54 -3.23
CA ARG A 69 -6.24 -5.03 -3.33
C ARG A 69 -6.69 -5.68 -2.01
N GLY A 70 -5.87 -6.53 -1.41
CA GLY A 70 -6.15 -7.12 -0.11
C GLY A 70 -6.38 -6.05 0.97
N MET A 71 -5.54 -5.01 0.96
CA MET A 71 -5.64 -3.87 1.86
C MET A 71 -6.90 -3.06 1.59
N ALA A 72 -7.21 -2.73 0.32
CA ALA A 72 -8.42 -1.99 -0.04
C ALA A 72 -9.70 -2.75 0.37
N LEU A 73 -9.67 -4.09 0.30
CA LEU A 73 -10.77 -4.96 0.71
C LEU A 73 -10.85 -5.21 2.23
N GLY A 74 -9.95 -4.68 3.05
CA GLY A 74 -9.99 -4.90 4.51
C GLY A 74 -9.49 -6.25 4.97
N ARG A 75 -8.70 -6.96 4.16
CA ARG A 75 -8.23 -8.30 4.50
C ARG A 75 -7.05 -8.20 5.46
N ARG A 76 -7.17 -8.80 6.65
CA ARG A 76 -6.13 -8.79 7.70
C ARG A 76 -4.74 -9.26 7.26
N TRP A 77 -4.67 -10.19 6.31
CA TRP A 77 -3.40 -10.77 5.84
C TRP A 77 -2.57 -9.80 4.99
N SER A 78 -3.17 -8.76 4.40
CA SER A 78 -2.47 -7.84 3.49
C SER A 78 -1.51 -6.90 4.20
N ARG A 79 -1.66 -6.73 5.52
CA ARG A 79 -0.88 -5.78 6.31
C ARG A 79 0.61 -6.13 6.31
N GLY A 80 0.95 -7.40 6.47
CA GLY A 80 2.35 -7.88 6.45
C GLY A 80 3.04 -7.53 5.12
N PRO A 81 2.50 -7.99 3.98
CA PRO A 81 3.04 -7.66 2.66
C PRO A 81 3.15 -6.16 2.38
N VAL A 82 2.13 -5.35 2.73
CA VAL A 82 2.16 -3.89 2.52
C VAL A 82 3.27 -3.22 3.34
N VAL A 83 3.41 -3.59 4.61
CA VAL A 83 4.46 -3.02 5.48
C VAL A 83 5.85 -3.45 5.02
N ALA A 84 6.02 -4.75 4.70
CA ALA A 84 7.30 -5.27 4.21
C ALA A 84 7.72 -4.60 2.89
N ALA A 85 6.78 -4.47 1.95
CA ALA A 85 7.03 -3.77 0.69
C ALA A 85 7.37 -2.29 0.90
N GLY A 86 6.62 -1.59 1.75
CA GLY A 86 6.87 -0.19 2.07
C GLY A 86 8.25 0.03 2.71
N LEU A 87 8.68 -0.85 3.62
CA LEU A 87 10.01 -0.78 4.21
C LEU A 87 11.12 -1.08 3.18
N LEU A 88 10.90 -2.07 2.30
CA LEU A 88 11.84 -2.39 1.22
C LEU A 88 12.00 -1.20 0.27
N HIS A 89 10.90 -0.57 -0.14
CA HIS A 89 10.93 0.62 -0.99
C HIS A 89 11.61 1.78 -0.27
N LEU A 90 11.28 2.03 0.99
CA LEU A 90 11.93 3.09 1.78
C LEU A 90 13.45 2.90 1.83
N ALA A 91 13.92 1.70 2.20
CA ALA A 91 15.34 1.40 2.25
C ALA A 91 16.02 1.54 0.88
N SER A 92 15.37 1.04 -0.17
CA SER A 92 15.87 1.08 -1.54
C SER A 92 16.00 2.52 -2.05
N PHE A 93 14.96 3.34 -1.92
CA PHE A 93 14.98 4.72 -2.40
C PHE A 93 15.87 5.62 -1.56
N ALA A 94 15.91 5.44 -0.24
CA ALA A 94 16.83 6.16 0.63
C ALA A 94 18.29 5.94 0.22
N ASN A 95 18.66 4.73 -0.19
CA ASN A 95 20.00 4.42 -0.68
C ASN A 95 20.38 5.21 -1.95
N PHE A 96 19.40 5.55 -2.81
CA PHE A 96 19.66 6.29 -4.04
C PHE A 96 19.68 7.82 -3.84
N VAL A 97 19.19 8.35 -2.72
CA VAL A 97 19.09 9.81 -2.48
C VAL A 97 20.42 10.57 -2.69
N PRO A 98 21.58 10.10 -2.20
CA PRO A 98 22.84 10.83 -2.38
C PRO A 98 23.25 11.00 -3.85
N SER A 99 22.96 9.99 -4.68
CA SER A 99 23.27 10.01 -6.12
C SER A 99 22.14 10.58 -6.98
N GLN A 100 20.90 10.52 -6.51
CA GLN A 100 19.70 10.90 -7.21
C GLN A 100 18.73 11.54 -6.21
N PRO A 101 18.83 12.85 -5.95
CA PRO A 101 18.03 13.52 -4.92
C PRO A 101 16.52 13.39 -5.11
N LEU A 102 16.07 13.25 -6.37
CA LEU A 102 14.66 13.00 -6.70
C LEU A 102 14.11 11.70 -6.11
N ALA A 103 14.96 10.73 -5.74
CA ALA A 103 14.56 9.51 -5.04
C ALA A 103 14.01 9.77 -3.63
N ALA A 104 14.21 10.97 -3.07
CA ALA A 104 13.61 11.36 -1.79
C ALA A 104 12.08 11.35 -1.83
N LEU A 105 11.47 11.66 -2.97
CA LEU A 105 10.00 11.64 -3.14
C LEU A 105 9.42 10.23 -2.96
N PRO A 106 9.81 9.20 -3.74
CA PRO A 106 9.31 7.85 -3.53
C PRO A 106 9.73 7.27 -2.17
N ALA A 107 10.88 7.66 -1.61
CA ALA A 107 11.24 7.29 -0.23
C ALA A 107 10.22 7.83 0.79
N ALA A 108 9.85 9.11 0.69
CA ALA A 108 8.85 9.72 1.57
C ALA A 108 7.47 9.05 1.41
N LEU A 109 7.04 8.75 0.17
CA LEU A 109 5.78 8.03 -0.08
C LEU A 109 5.79 6.62 0.53
N ALA A 110 6.93 5.92 0.48
CA ALA A 110 7.09 4.61 1.10
C ALA A 110 6.97 4.71 2.64
N ALA A 111 7.58 5.72 3.26
CA ALA A 111 7.43 5.98 4.69
C ALA A 111 5.96 6.28 5.06
N VAL A 112 5.26 7.11 4.28
CA VAL A 112 3.82 7.41 4.48
C VAL A 112 2.97 6.14 4.33
N THR A 113 3.31 5.26 3.39
CA THR A 113 2.63 3.97 3.20
C THR A 113 2.75 3.10 4.44
N VAL A 114 3.95 2.97 5.00
CA VAL A 114 4.21 2.22 6.24
C VAL A 114 3.47 2.85 7.42
N ALA A 115 3.55 4.17 7.58
CA ALA A 115 2.86 4.89 8.64
C ALA A 115 1.34 4.70 8.57
N GLY A 116 0.74 4.83 7.38
CA GLY A 116 -0.68 4.60 7.16
C GLY A 116 -1.11 3.15 7.41
N ALA A 117 -0.28 2.18 7.03
CA ALA A 117 -0.53 0.76 7.27
C ALA A 117 -0.41 0.37 8.75
N LEU A 118 0.45 1.06 9.50
CA LEU A 118 0.65 0.82 10.93
C LEU A 118 -0.28 1.65 11.83
N TRP A 119 -0.97 2.66 11.28
CA TRP A 119 -1.77 3.60 12.06
C TRP A 119 -2.81 2.87 12.95
N PRO A 120 -3.07 3.36 14.18
CA PRO A 120 -3.98 2.70 15.12
C PRO A 120 -5.40 2.47 14.56
N SER A 121 -5.93 3.41 13.78
CA SER A 121 -7.25 3.27 13.14
C SER A 121 -7.28 2.18 12.07
N THR A 122 -6.19 2.01 11.31
CA THR A 122 -6.02 0.89 10.36
C THR A 122 -5.94 -0.44 11.11
N THR A 123 -5.23 -0.46 12.24
CA THR A 123 -5.13 -1.64 13.11
C THR A 123 -6.48 -2.06 13.68
N ALA A 124 -7.28 -1.09 14.13
CA ALA A 124 -8.61 -1.32 14.67
C ALA A 124 -9.56 -1.88 13.59
N ALA A 125 -9.61 -1.27 12.41
CA ALA A 125 -10.49 -1.71 11.32
C ALA A 125 -10.19 -3.14 10.83
N LEU A 126 -8.91 -3.52 10.77
CA LEU A 126 -8.52 -4.89 10.38
C LEU A 126 -8.79 -5.94 11.48
N ARG A 127 -8.96 -5.53 12.75
CA ARG A 127 -9.32 -6.42 13.86
C ARG A 127 -10.83 -6.67 13.97
N PHE A 128 -11.66 -5.68 13.68
CA PHE A 128 -13.12 -5.79 13.79
C PHE A 128 -13.79 -6.66 12.72
N GLY A 129 -13.11 -6.97 11.62
CA GLY A 129 -13.62 -7.94 10.62
C GLY A 129 -13.80 -9.36 11.14
N ARG A 130 -13.25 -9.71 12.32
CA ARG A 130 -13.40 -11.03 12.95
C ARG A 130 -14.71 -11.21 13.71
N ALA A 131 -15.27 -10.13 14.28
CA ALA A 131 -16.45 -10.22 15.14
C ALA A 131 -17.78 -10.38 14.37
N ALA A 132 -17.73 -10.40 13.03
CA ALA A 132 -18.89 -10.57 12.15
C ALA A 132 -18.89 -11.91 11.40
N GLU A 133 -17.90 -12.78 11.62
CA GLU A 133 -17.79 -14.13 11.02
C GLU A 133 -18.01 -15.26 12.04
N ASP A 134 -18.27 -14.94 13.31
CA ASP A 134 -18.64 -15.88 14.40
C ASP A 134 -20.14 -15.70 14.74
#